data_AF-A0A2V9FRM9-F1
#
_entry.id   AF-A0A2V9FRM9-F1
#
_cell.length_a   1.000
_cell.length_b   1.000
_cell.length_c   1.000
_cell.angle_alpha   90.00
_cell.angle_beta   90.00
_cell.angle_gamma   90.00
#
_symmetry.space_group_name_H-M   'P 1'
#
loop_
_entity.id
_entity.type
_entity.pdbx_description
1 polymer ?
#
loop_
_entity_poly.entity_id
_entity_poly.type
_entity_poly.pdbx_seq_one_letter_code
_entity_poly.pdbx_strand_id
1 'polypeptide(L)'
;MLAPSPKTTTDILADERWQLVQRIVSSPPFQKSTRLRELLEHVTERTIHGHAHELTEQQIGSTLFHKPLGYSSLEDSSVRVHARQLRLKLHEYFDEEGRNEPLILSIPKGSYTPMFKPATKAASPIAEGTLGVSTAASWGSEAILAWTLCGILIIVCTVLLYRSVRHGTPGLTESATKPPWPFSQVFDSRHQTLIVVADSNYGMFRILTSQRGSLDQYLRRDFLRSSSKLKPVGADLRLNEYMTNSMLTSFADVADVATLLEMAGPLQKQASVRYPRDLAMRDLDHDNYVLIGSPGSNPWVSIFQNKLNFRESEGIVGNSAKAFVNTNPLPG
;
A
#
# COMPACT_ATOMS: atom_id res chain seq x y z
N MET A 1 7.42 44.09 -12.69
CA MET A 1 7.03 42.70 -12.30
C MET A 1 7.28 41.81 -13.51
N LEU A 2 8.42 41.11 -13.57
CA LEU A 2 8.69 40.12 -14.62
C LEU A 2 8.00 38.81 -14.24
N ALA A 3 7.12 38.30 -15.12
CA ALA A 3 6.63 36.93 -15.02
C ALA A 3 7.80 35.96 -15.30
N PRO A 4 7.94 34.85 -14.56
CA PRO A 4 8.98 33.87 -14.85
C PRO A 4 8.69 33.17 -16.19
N SER A 5 9.67 33.18 -17.09
CA SER A 5 9.61 32.46 -18.36
C SER A 5 9.39 30.95 -18.14
N PRO A 6 8.59 30.26 -18.96
CA PRO A 6 8.42 28.82 -18.87
C PRO A 6 9.74 28.13 -19.20
N LYS A 7 10.31 27.39 -18.24
CA LYS A 7 11.48 26.54 -18.47
C LYS A 7 11.17 25.53 -19.59
N THR A 8 12.06 25.39 -20.56
CA THR A 8 11.93 24.42 -21.67
C THR A 8 12.26 22.99 -21.22
N THR A 9 11.80 21.96 -21.94
CA THR A 9 12.07 20.52 -21.62
C THR A 9 13.57 20.22 -21.45
N THR A 10 14.44 20.93 -22.18
CA THR A 10 15.90 20.82 -22.07
C THR A 10 16.45 21.34 -20.73
N ASP A 11 15.79 22.34 -20.12
CA ASP A 11 16.18 22.86 -18.79
C ASP A 11 15.77 21.90 -17.66
N ILE A 12 14.70 21.11 -17.85
CA ILE A 12 14.24 20.16 -16.83
C ILE A 12 15.27 19.04 -16.65
N LEU A 13 15.85 18.54 -17.74
CA LEU A 13 16.83 17.46 -17.71
C LEU A 13 18.12 17.85 -16.96
N ALA A 14 18.45 19.15 -16.94
CA ALA A 14 19.58 19.70 -16.21
C ALA A 14 19.25 20.06 -14.74
N ASP A 15 17.98 20.04 -14.33
CA ASP A 15 17.57 20.38 -12.97
C ASP A 15 17.94 19.25 -11.99
N GLU A 16 18.71 19.56 -10.96
CA GLU A 16 19.17 18.59 -9.94
C GLU A 16 17.99 17.83 -9.30
N ARG A 17 16.83 18.49 -9.17
CA ARG A 17 15.61 17.90 -8.61
C ARG A 17 15.04 16.84 -9.55
N TRP A 18 15.07 17.10 -10.86
CA TRP A 18 14.63 16.14 -11.86
C TRP A 18 15.58 14.95 -11.95
N GLN A 19 16.89 15.20 -11.91
CA GLN A 19 17.90 14.14 -11.91
C GLN A 19 17.76 13.20 -10.70
N LEU A 20 17.49 13.76 -9.51
CA LEU A 20 17.17 12.97 -8.33
C LEU A 20 15.93 12.10 -8.58
N VAL A 21 14.85 12.66 -9.13
CA VAL A 21 13.65 11.89 -9.43
C VAL A 21 13.90 10.78 -10.44
N GLN A 22 14.72 11.01 -11.47
CA GLN A 22 15.08 9.98 -12.43
C GLN A 22 15.89 8.84 -11.78
N ARG A 23 16.78 9.13 -10.82
CA ARG A 23 17.45 8.11 -10.00
C ARG A 23 16.46 7.33 -9.13
N ILE A 24 15.56 8.02 -8.44
CA ILE A 24 14.52 7.40 -7.61
C ILE A 24 13.62 6.49 -8.44
N VAL A 25 13.14 6.97 -9.58
CA VAL A 25 12.25 6.22 -10.48
C VAL A 25 12.95 4.97 -11.06
N SER A 26 14.27 5.05 -11.24
CA SER A 26 15.09 3.93 -11.70
C SER A 26 15.49 2.96 -10.59
N SER A 27 15.14 3.22 -9.32
CA SER A 27 15.48 2.35 -8.20
C SER A 27 14.54 1.14 -8.07
N PRO A 28 15.00 0.00 -7.51
CA PRO A 28 14.18 -1.21 -7.33
C PRO A 28 12.81 -1.00 -6.65
N PRO A 29 12.66 -0.13 -5.63
CA PRO A 29 11.36 0.16 -5.02
C PRO A 29 10.34 0.76 -5.99
N PHE A 30 10.80 1.51 -7.01
CA PHE A 30 9.95 2.24 -7.97
C PHE A 30 9.80 1.55 -9.32
N GLN A 31 10.77 0.71 -9.74
CA GLN A 31 10.71 -0.02 -11.01
C GLN A 31 9.46 -0.91 -11.15
N LYS A 32 8.95 -1.46 -10.03
CA LYS A 32 7.80 -2.38 -10.03
C LYS A 32 6.44 -1.70 -10.25
N SER A 33 6.36 -0.37 -10.17
CA SER A 33 5.07 0.35 -10.23
C SER A 33 5.13 1.53 -11.19
N THR A 34 4.70 1.32 -12.43
CA THR A 34 4.56 2.37 -13.46
C THR A 34 3.76 3.57 -12.93
N ARG A 35 2.71 3.31 -12.15
CA ARG A 35 1.81 4.34 -11.64
C ARG A 35 2.45 5.29 -10.63
N LEU A 36 3.31 4.76 -9.76
CA LEU A 36 4.03 5.59 -8.78
C LEU A 36 5.12 6.43 -9.46
N ARG A 37 5.74 5.89 -10.51
CA ARG A 37 6.70 6.62 -11.34
C ARG A 37 6.03 7.79 -12.06
N GLU A 38 4.96 7.51 -12.80
CA GLU A 38 4.15 8.52 -13.50
C GLU A 38 3.71 9.65 -12.55
N LEU A 39 3.20 9.26 -11.36
CA LEU A 39 2.77 10.22 -10.36
C LEU A 39 3.94 11.09 -9.87
N LEU A 40 5.08 10.50 -9.54
CA LEU A 40 6.24 11.21 -9.03
C LEU A 40 6.86 12.15 -10.08
N GLU A 41 6.98 11.68 -11.32
CA GLU A 41 7.47 12.47 -12.44
C GLU A 41 6.56 13.67 -12.70
N HIS A 42 5.25 13.42 -12.81
CA HIS A 42 4.26 14.47 -13.09
C HIS A 42 4.24 15.58 -12.04
N VAL A 43 4.17 15.23 -10.74
CA VAL A 43 4.14 16.24 -9.67
C VAL A 43 5.45 17.02 -9.59
N THR A 44 6.57 16.38 -9.92
CA THR A 44 7.89 17.02 -9.94
C THR A 44 8.04 17.96 -11.11
N GLU A 45 7.67 17.52 -12.32
CA GLU A 45 7.68 18.33 -13.53
C GLU A 45 6.86 19.61 -13.35
N ARG A 46 5.60 19.46 -12.91
CA ARG A 46 4.71 20.60 -12.62
C ARG A 46 5.28 21.55 -11.57
N THR A 47 5.96 21.02 -10.55
CA THR A 47 6.61 21.83 -9.52
C THR A 47 7.83 22.58 -10.04
N ILE A 48 8.64 21.95 -10.90
CA ILE A 48 9.81 22.58 -11.53
C ILE A 48 9.40 23.72 -12.46
N HIS A 49 8.28 23.58 -13.18
CA HIS A 49 7.71 24.64 -14.02
C HIS A 49 6.95 25.74 -13.25
N GLY A 50 6.83 25.65 -11.92
CA GLY A 50 6.12 26.66 -11.12
C GLY A 50 4.60 26.49 -11.04
N HIS A 51 4.05 25.41 -11.61
CA HIS A 51 2.64 25.06 -11.56
C HIS A 51 2.27 24.23 -10.31
N ALA A 52 3.01 24.38 -9.21
CA ALA A 52 2.77 23.64 -7.98
C ALA A 52 1.37 23.88 -7.38
N HIS A 53 0.78 25.05 -7.62
CA HIS A 53 -0.56 25.43 -7.17
C HIS A 53 -1.68 24.67 -7.90
N GLU A 54 -1.40 24.10 -9.08
CA GLU A 54 -2.36 23.30 -9.87
C GLU A 54 -2.41 21.83 -9.41
N LEU A 55 -1.51 21.41 -8.50
CA LEU A 55 -1.40 20.03 -7.99
C LEU A 55 -2.50 19.70 -6.96
N THR A 56 -3.75 19.79 -7.39
CA THR A 56 -4.92 19.38 -6.63
C THR A 56 -5.24 17.90 -6.88
N GLU A 57 -5.99 17.28 -5.97
CA GLU A 57 -6.41 15.88 -6.12
C GLU A 57 -7.20 15.65 -7.42
N GLN A 58 -8.08 16.60 -7.78
CA GLN A 58 -8.89 16.52 -8.99
C GLN A 58 -8.05 16.65 -10.27
N GLN A 59 -7.06 17.54 -10.28
CA GLN A 59 -6.17 17.72 -11.43
C GLN A 59 -5.31 16.47 -11.67
N ILE A 60 -4.77 15.90 -10.60
CA ILE A 60 -3.99 14.66 -10.65
C ILE A 60 -4.89 13.49 -11.08
N GLY A 61 -6.11 13.41 -10.54
CA GLY A 61 -7.10 12.40 -10.89
C GLY A 61 -7.48 12.42 -12.37
N SER A 62 -7.75 13.60 -12.94
CA SER A 62 -8.08 13.73 -14.35
C SER A 62 -6.88 13.46 -15.26
N THR A 63 -5.70 14.02 -14.93
CA THR A 63 -4.51 13.97 -15.81
C THR A 63 -3.84 12.59 -15.82
N LEU A 64 -3.69 11.95 -14.67
CA LEU A 64 -3.00 10.65 -14.56
C LEU A 64 -3.97 9.48 -14.43
N PHE A 65 -5.05 9.67 -13.66
CA PHE A 65 -6.03 8.60 -13.41
C PHE A 65 -7.14 8.49 -14.44
N HIS A 66 -7.11 9.34 -15.49
CA HIS A 66 -8.11 9.39 -16.56
C HIS A 66 -9.54 9.51 -15.99
N LYS A 67 -9.69 10.20 -14.85
CA LYS A 67 -10.98 10.39 -14.19
C LYS A 67 -11.78 11.48 -14.90
N PRO A 68 -13.12 11.38 -14.93
CA PRO A 68 -13.96 12.38 -15.58
C PRO A 68 -13.85 13.75 -14.89
N LEU A 69 -13.95 14.82 -15.68
CA LEU A 69 -14.02 16.20 -15.20
C LEU A 69 -15.31 16.37 -14.38
N GLY A 70 -15.19 16.47 -13.06
CA GLY A 70 -16.33 16.48 -12.13
C GLY A 70 -16.30 15.35 -11.09
N TYR A 71 -15.34 14.45 -11.19
CA TYR A 71 -15.10 13.42 -10.20
C TYR A 71 -14.80 14.01 -8.79
N SER A 72 -15.51 13.51 -7.77
CA SER A 72 -15.40 13.97 -6.39
C SER A 72 -14.31 13.22 -5.65
N SER A 73 -13.32 13.94 -5.13
CA SER A 73 -12.28 13.36 -4.26
C SER A 73 -12.88 12.70 -3.01
N LEU A 74 -14.09 13.05 -2.58
CA LEU A 74 -14.75 12.43 -1.43
C LEU A 74 -15.22 11.00 -1.71
N GLU A 75 -15.48 10.65 -2.98
CA GLU A 75 -16.13 9.38 -3.36
C GLU A 75 -15.12 8.28 -3.73
N ASP A 76 -13.94 8.64 -4.24
CA ASP A 76 -12.88 7.67 -4.51
C ASP A 76 -11.49 8.21 -4.07
N SER A 77 -10.75 7.33 -3.42
CA SER A 77 -9.50 7.68 -2.76
C SER A 77 -8.27 7.31 -3.58
N SER A 78 -8.40 6.97 -4.87
CA SER A 78 -7.31 6.44 -5.70
C SER A 78 -6.06 7.34 -5.66
N VAL A 79 -6.25 8.65 -5.86
CA VAL A 79 -5.16 9.62 -5.82
C VAL A 79 -4.54 9.71 -4.42
N ARG A 80 -5.36 9.73 -3.36
CA ARG A 80 -4.86 9.71 -1.96
C ARG A 80 -4.10 8.43 -1.62
N VAL A 81 -4.59 7.27 -2.09
CA VAL A 81 -3.97 5.96 -1.87
C VAL A 81 -2.60 5.91 -2.54
N HIS A 82 -2.50 6.30 -3.82
CA HIS A 82 -1.22 6.32 -4.51
C HIS A 82 -0.27 7.39 -3.97
N ALA A 83 -0.76 8.56 -3.55
CA ALA A 83 0.08 9.54 -2.88
C ALA A 83 0.59 9.05 -1.52
N ARG A 84 -0.18 8.21 -0.81
CA ARG A 84 0.28 7.56 0.43
C ARG A 84 1.36 6.51 0.14
N GLN A 85 1.14 5.66 -0.86
CA GLN A 85 2.12 4.68 -1.31
C GLN A 85 3.42 5.34 -1.79
N LEU A 86 3.32 6.43 -2.54
CA LEU A 86 4.47 7.22 -3.01
C LEU A 86 5.31 7.73 -1.83
N ARG A 87 4.68 8.29 -0.80
CA ARG A 87 5.39 8.76 0.40
C ARG A 87 6.12 7.63 1.13
N LEU A 88 5.48 6.45 1.25
CA LEU A 88 6.11 5.28 1.88
C LEU A 88 7.33 4.81 1.07
N LYS A 89 7.19 4.73 -0.26
CA LYS A 89 8.29 4.31 -1.15
C LYS A 89 9.45 5.30 -1.18
N LEU A 90 9.17 6.60 -1.12
CA LEU A 90 10.22 7.61 -0.95
C LEU A 90 10.98 7.41 0.37
N HIS A 91 10.27 7.09 1.46
CA HIS A 91 10.91 6.81 2.74
C HIS A 91 11.83 5.58 2.67
N GLU A 92 11.34 4.46 2.11
CA GLU A 92 12.14 3.25 1.88
C GLU A 92 13.39 3.54 1.05
N TYR A 93 13.26 4.32 -0.04
CA TYR A 93 14.39 4.70 -0.88
C TYR A 93 15.46 5.48 -0.10
N PHE A 94 15.07 6.51 0.68
CA PHE A 94 16.04 7.32 1.42
C PHE A 94 16.63 6.65 2.67
N ASP A 95 16.01 5.58 3.17
CA ASP A 95 16.57 4.76 4.25
C ASP A 95 17.64 3.77 3.73
N GLU A 96 17.54 3.35 2.47
CA GLU A 96 18.44 2.38 1.84
C GLU A 96 19.39 3.04 0.81
N GLU A 97 19.10 2.90 -0.48
CA GLU A 97 19.96 3.32 -1.60
C GLU A 97 20.19 4.84 -1.64
N GLY A 98 19.16 5.61 -1.28
CA GLY A 98 19.17 7.07 -1.29
C GLY A 98 19.83 7.72 -0.07
N ARG A 99 20.41 6.94 0.85
CA ARG A 99 20.96 7.45 2.12
C ARG A 99 22.08 8.48 1.96
N ASN A 100 22.79 8.42 0.84
CA ASN A 100 23.90 9.33 0.50
C ASN A 100 23.52 10.40 -0.52
N GLU A 101 22.25 10.53 -0.87
CA GLU A 101 21.79 11.56 -1.81
C GLU A 101 22.00 12.96 -1.21
N PRO A 102 22.57 13.92 -1.96
CA PRO A 102 22.81 15.28 -1.47
C PRO A 102 21.50 16.07 -1.24
N LEU A 103 20.40 15.61 -1.85
CA LEU A 103 19.10 16.25 -1.83
C LEU A 103 18.04 15.22 -1.41
N ILE A 104 17.23 15.59 -0.41
CA ILE A 104 16.13 14.77 0.10
C ILE A 104 14.83 15.28 -0.50
N LEU A 105 14.09 14.37 -1.13
CA LEU A 105 12.75 14.61 -1.67
C LEU A 105 11.70 14.11 -0.67
N SER A 106 10.74 14.96 -0.34
CA SER A 106 9.60 14.61 0.52
C SER A 106 8.31 15.22 -0.02
N ILE A 107 7.17 14.55 0.18
CA ILE A 107 5.84 15.09 -0.17
C ILE A 107 5.04 15.23 1.13
N PRO A 108 4.75 16.45 1.62
CA PRO A 108 4.03 16.66 2.87
C PRO A 108 2.65 16.00 2.89
N LYS A 109 2.18 15.66 4.11
CA LYS A 109 0.79 15.20 4.30
C LYS A 109 -0.17 16.34 3.93
N GLY A 110 -1.25 16.02 3.22
CA GLY A 110 -2.24 17.01 2.79
C GLY A 110 -1.84 17.85 1.58
N SER A 111 -0.63 17.67 1.04
CA SER A 111 -0.16 18.30 -0.20
C SER A 111 0.32 17.25 -1.20
N TYR A 112 0.23 17.56 -2.48
CA TYR A 112 0.82 16.76 -3.57
C TYR A 112 2.10 17.37 -4.12
N THR A 113 2.51 18.53 -3.59
CA THR A 113 3.71 19.24 -4.04
C THR A 113 4.97 18.62 -3.42
N PRO A 114 5.92 18.13 -4.24
CA PRO A 114 7.23 17.70 -3.76
C PRO A 114 8.06 18.85 -3.21
N MET A 115 8.71 18.59 -2.08
CA MET A 115 9.65 19.48 -1.41
C MET A 115 11.05 18.86 -1.42
N PHE A 116 12.03 19.68 -1.81
CA PHE A 116 13.43 19.31 -1.88
C PHE A 116 14.21 20.04 -0.81
N LYS A 117 15.00 19.32 -0.02
CA LYS A 117 15.85 19.89 1.04
C LYS A 117 17.27 19.33 0.94
N PRO A 118 18.31 20.15 1.14
CA PRO A 118 19.68 19.63 1.26
C PRO A 118 19.77 18.63 2.40
N ALA A 119 20.45 17.50 2.18
CA ALA A 119 20.73 16.55 3.25
C ALA A 119 21.66 17.20 4.27
N THR A 120 21.19 17.42 5.50
CA THR A 120 22.04 17.91 6.58
C THR A 120 22.98 16.79 6.99
N LYS A 121 24.23 16.88 6.51
CA LYS A 121 25.29 15.91 6.81
C LYS A 121 25.59 15.99 8.32
N ALA A 122 25.05 15.05 9.11
CA ALA A 122 25.54 14.83 10.46
C ALA A 122 26.97 14.29 10.34
N ALA A 123 27.95 15.13 10.68
CA ALA A 123 29.34 14.72 10.74
C ALA A 123 29.52 13.61 11.79
N SER A 124 30.09 12.49 11.39
CA SER A 124 30.77 11.55 12.28
C SER A 124 31.85 10.80 11.50
N PRO A 125 32.91 10.36 12.18
CA PRO A 125 34.27 10.74 11.82
C PRO A 125 34.95 9.76 10.85
N ILE A 126 36.05 10.29 10.32
CA ILE A 126 37.03 9.76 9.38
C ILE A 126 37.48 8.34 9.75
N ALA A 127 37.47 7.46 8.75
CA ALA A 127 38.42 6.36 8.64
C ALA A 127 39.00 6.37 7.22
N GLU A 128 40.17 6.98 7.08
CA GLU A 128 41.16 6.64 6.05
C GLU A 128 41.60 5.18 6.28
N GLY A 129 41.97 4.38 5.29
CA GLY A 129 42.00 4.56 3.85
C GLY A 129 42.19 3.20 3.19
N THR A 130 42.34 3.20 1.85
CA THR A 130 43.49 2.64 1.11
C THR A 130 43.17 2.78 -0.38
N LEU A 131 44.07 3.43 -1.11
CA LEU A 131 44.05 3.60 -2.56
C LEU A 131 44.17 2.23 -3.26
N GLY A 132 43.40 2.03 -4.33
CA GLY A 132 43.46 0.86 -5.19
C GLY A 132 42.97 1.16 -6.61
N VAL A 133 43.90 1.67 -7.42
CA VAL A 133 44.13 1.44 -8.86
C VAL A 133 42.94 1.35 -9.85
N SER A 134 43.05 2.20 -10.87
CA SER A 134 42.34 2.25 -12.16
C SER A 134 42.24 0.90 -12.90
N THR A 135 41.09 0.65 -13.55
CA THR A 135 41.06 0.08 -14.90
C THR A 135 39.98 0.75 -15.75
N ALA A 136 40.42 1.48 -16.78
CA ALA A 136 39.60 1.72 -17.95
C ALA A 136 39.42 0.37 -18.66
N ALA A 137 38.18 -0.13 -18.76
CA ALA A 137 37.85 -1.36 -19.47
C ALA A 137 36.95 -1.06 -20.68
N SER A 138 37.38 -1.64 -21.79
CA SER A 138 36.98 -1.45 -23.18
C SER A 138 35.51 -1.72 -23.49
N TRP A 139 34.89 -0.82 -24.26
CA TRP A 139 33.72 -1.12 -25.07
C TRP A 139 34.10 -2.06 -26.23
N GLY A 140 33.67 -3.31 -26.12
CA GLY A 140 33.74 -4.28 -27.20
C GLY A 140 33.11 -5.61 -26.77
N SER A 141 32.06 -6.02 -27.49
CA SER A 141 31.44 -7.37 -27.54
C SER A 141 30.26 -7.76 -26.63
N GLU A 142 29.60 -6.84 -25.89
CA GLU A 142 28.34 -7.20 -25.18
C GLU A 142 27.06 -7.14 -26.04
N ALA A 143 27.17 -6.77 -27.32
CA ALA A 143 26.02 -6.73 -28.24
C ALA A 143 25.57 -8.10 -28.74
N ILE A 144 26.19 -9.22 -28.34
CA ILE A 144 25.78 -10.57 -28.78
C ILE A 144 25.07 -11.34 -27.65
N LEU A 145 25.46 -11.12 -26.38
CA LEU A 145 24.80 -11.71 -25.21
C LEU A 145 23.44 -11.06 -24.89
N ALA A 146 23.28 -9.75 -25.15
CA ALA A 146 21.99 -9.07 -24.97
C ALA A 146 20.91 -9.57 -25.95
N TRP A 147 21.29 -9.97 -27.17
CA TRP A 147 20.36 -10.44 -28.19
C TRP A 147 19.92 -11.89 -27.99
N THR A 148 20.79 -12.76 -27.47
CA THR A 148 20.41 -14.14 -27.12
C THR A 148 19.47 -14.17 -25.91
N LEU A 149 19.68 -13.29 -24.92
CA LEU A 149 18.77 -13.13 -23.78
C LEU A 149 17.40 -12.60 -24.19
N CYS A 150 17.34 -11.65 -25.14
CA CYS A 150 16.07 -11.17 -25.71
C CYS A 150 15.33 -12.27 -26.48
N GLY A 151 16.04 -13.11 -27.25
CA GLY A 151 15.44 -14.24 -27.95
C GLY A 151 14.83 -15.28 -27.00
N ILE A 152 15.53 -15.62 -25.92
CA ILE A 152 15.02 -16.52 -24.88
C ILE A 152 13.81 -15.91 -24.17
N LEU A 153 13.86 -14.61 -23.84
CA LEU A 153 12.75 -13.91 -23.19
C LEU A 153 11.49 -13.87 -24.08
N ILE A 154 11.65 -13.66 -25.39
CA ILE A 154 10.55 -13.72 -26.34
C ILE A 154 9.97 -15.13 -26.40
N ILE A 155 10.80 -16.18 -26.48
CA ILE A 155 10.30 -17.57 -26.49
C ILE A 155 9.56 -17.88 -25.19
N VAL A 156 10.09 -17.49 -24.03
CA VAL A 156 9.43 -17.65 -22.73
C VAL A 156 8.13 -16.87 -22.68
N CYS A 157 8.10 -15.61 -23.11
CA CYS A 157 6.87 -14.81 -23.17
C CYS A 157 5.86 -15.40 -24.15
N THR A 158 6.31 -15.96 -25.28
CA THR A 158 5.44 -16.59 -26.28
C THR A 158 4.88 -17.90 -25.75
N VAL A 159 5.67 -18.69 -25.01
CA VAL A 159 5.22 -19.91 -24.33
C VAL A 159 4.27 -19.57 -23.18
N LEU A 160 4.54 -18.53 -22.41
CA LEU A 160 3.65 -18.05 -21.34
C LEU A 160 2.35 -17.47 -21.91
N LEU A 161 2.40 -16.71 -23.01
CA LEU A 161 1.22 -16.23 -23.73
C LEU A 161 0.43 -17.40 -24.32
N TYR A 162 1.10 -18.34 -24.97
CA TYR A 162 0.48 -19.54 -25.53
C TYR A 162 -0.14 -20.41 -24.44
N ARG A 163 0.53 -20.55 -23.28
CA ARG A 163 -0.05 -21.20 -22.10
C ARG A 163 -1.18 -20.38 -21.49
N SER A 164 -1.14 -19.05 -21.49
CA SER A 164 -2.24 -18.22 -20.98
C SER A 164 -3.45 -18.19 -21.92
N VAL A 165 -3.24 -18.38 -23.23
CA VAL A 165 -4.28 -18.45 -24.25
C VAL A 165 -4.84 -19.86 -24.36
N ARG A 166 -4.02 -20.91 -24.12
CA ARG A 166 -4.49 -22.31 -24.02
C ARG A 166 -5.02 -22.71 -22.64
N HIS A 167 -4.55 -22.07 -21.57
CA HIS A 167 -5.23 -21.98 -20.27
C HIS A 167 -6.19 -20.79 -20.23
N GLY A 168 -6.44 -20.17 -21.39
CA GLY A 168 -7.67 -19.43 -21.63
C GLY A 168 -8.78 -20.43 -21.41
N THR A 169 -9.45 -20.26 -20.29
CA THR A 169 -10.47 -21.13 -19.71
C THR A 169 -11.32 -21.70 -20.83
N PRO A 170 -11.44 -23.04 -20.99
CA PRO A 170 -12.44 -23.58 -21.89
C PRO A 170 -13.75 -22.96 -21.45
N GLY A 171 -14.40 -22.24 -22.38
CA GLY A 171 -15.77 -21.78 -22.25
C GLY A 171 -16.67 -23.01 -22.19
N LEU A 172 -16.66 -23.67 -21.05
CA LEU A 172 -17.76 -24.49 -20.61
C LEU A 172 -18.67 -23.51 -19.90
N THR A 173 -19.91 -23.48 -20.34
CA THR A 173 -21.06 -23.15 -19.52
C THR A 173 -21.00 -23.99 -18.23
N GLU A 174 -20.12 -23.63 -17.29
CA GLU A 174 -20.18 -24.07 -15.92
C GLU A 174 -21.45 -23.44 -15.38
N SER A 175 -22.50 -24.26 -15.30
CA SER A 175 -23.66 -23.98 -14.48
C SER A 175 -23.13 -23.44 -13.16
N ALA A 176 -23.36 -22.15 -12.88
CA ALA A 176 -22.77 -21.46 -11.73
C ALA A 176 -23.10 -22.24 -10.46
N THR A 177 -22.14 -23.04 -10.00
CA THR A 177 -22.28 -23.83 -8.79
C THR A 177 -22.33 -22.82 -7.66
N LYS A 178 -23.51 -22.69 -7.05
CA LYS A 178 -23.68 -21.82 -5.89
C LYS A 178 -22.65 -22.22 -4.83
N PRO A 179 -22.02 -21.26 -4.14
CA PRO A 179 -21.07 -21.57 -3.08
C PRO A 179 -21.69 -22.51 -2.04
N PRO A 180 -20.90 -23.42 -1.45
CA PRO A 180 -21.41 -24.31 -0.41
C PRO A 180 -21.94 -23.51 0.79
N TRP A 181 -22.88 -24.07 1.55
CA TRP A 181 -23.27 -23.47 2.83
C TRP A 181 -22.06 -23.51 3.80
N PRO A 182 -21.79 -22.45 4.57
CA PRO A 182 -22.60 -21.23 4.75
C PRO A 182 -22.32 -20.10 3.74
N PHE A 183 -21.32 -20.22 2.88
CA PHE A 183 -20.86 -19.16 1.98
C PHE A 183 -21.90 -18.68 0.96
N SER A 184 -22.85 -19.54 0.56
CA SER A 184 -24.00 -19.11 -0.26
C SER A 184 -24.93 -18.09 0.41
N GLN A 185 -24.83 -17.89 1.73
CA GLN A 185 -25.58 -16.83 2.42
C GLN A 185 -24.91 -15.45 2.30
N VAL A 186 -23.61 -15.43 2.01
CA VAL A 186 -22.80 -14.21 2.02
C VAL A 186 -22.38 -13.78 0.62
N PHE A 187 -22.14 -14.75 -0.27
CA PHE A 187 -21.90 -14.51 -1.70
C PHE A 187 -23.19 -14.71 -2.48
N ASP A 188 -23.69 -13.62 -3.05
CA ASP A 188 -24.90 -13.56 -3.87
C ASP A 188 -24.58 -12.84 -5.18
N SER A 189 -25.49 -12.96 -6.14
CA SER A 189 -25.48 -12.27 -7.43
C SER A 189 -26.06 -10.84 -7.40
N ARG A 190 -26.80 -10.45 -6.34
CA ARG A 190 -27.51 -9.15 -6.26
C ARG A 190 -26.82 -8.13 -5.36
N HIS A 191 -25.99 -8.56 -4.43
CA HIS A 191 -25.32 -7.70 -3.45
C HIS A 191 -23.81 -7.91 -3.55
N GLN A 192 -23.04 -6.83 -3.34
CA GLN A 192 -21.60 -6.98 -3.21
C GLN A 192 -21.24 -7.61 -1.87
N THR A 193 -20.17 -8.42 -1.86
CA THR A 193 -19.61 -8.98 -0.65
C THR A 193 -18.31 -8.25 -0.30
N LEU A 194 -18.30 -7.54 0.82
CA LEU A 194 -17.13 -6.84 1.32
C LEU A 194 -16.33 -7.73 2.29
N ILE A 195 -15.14 -8.13 1.88
CA ILE A 195 -14.21 -8.88 2.72
C ILE A 195 -13.25 -7.89 3.39
N VAL A 196 -13.30 -7.82 4.71
CA VAL A 196 -12.50 -6.90 5.51
C VAL A 196 -11.40 -7.69 6.21
N VAL A 197 -10.15 -7.46 5.81
CA VAL A 197 -8.96 -8.14 6.37
C VAL A 197 -8.61 -7.62 7.77
N ALA A 198 -7.59 -8.18 8.41
CA ALA A 198 -7.13 -7.69 9.71
C ALA A 198 -6.13 -6.52 9.58
N ASP A 199 -6.10 -5.64 10.59
CA ASP A 199 -5.09 -4.60 10.77
C ASP A 199 -4.00 -5.10 11.72
N SER A 200 -2.91 -5.63 11.15
CA SER A 200 -1.79 -6.16 11.95
C SER A 200 -1.07 -5.07 12.75
N ASN A 201 -1.09 -3.82 12.29
CA ASN A 201 -0.50 -2.70 13.03
C ASN A 201 -1.29 -2.40 14.31
N TYR A 202 -2.61 -2.48 14.25
CA TYR A 202 -3.45 -2.34 15.44
C TYR A 202 -3.26 -3.50 16.42
N GLY A 203 -3.18 -4.74 15.91
CA GLY A 203 -2.84 -5.90 16.73
C GLY A 203 -1.48 -5.75 17.44
N MET A 204 -0.47 -5.31 16.70
CA MET A 204 0.87 -5.04 17.24
C MET A 204 0.84 -3.93 18.30
N PHE A 205 0.16 -2.82 18.03
CA PHE A 205 0.00 -1.72 18.98
C PHE A 205 -0.60 -2.20 20.30
N ARG A 206 -1.66 -3.01 20.26
CA ARG A 206 -2.31 -3.56 21.45
C ARG A 206 -1.34 -4.40 22.29
N ILE A 207 -0.53 -5.24 21.63
CA ILE A 207 0.48 -6.07 22.30
C ILE A 207 1.57 -5.19 22.94
N LEU A 208 2.15 -4.26 22.17
CA LEU A 208 3.22 -3.37 22.65
C LEU A 208 2.78 -2.46 23.79
N THR A 209 1.52 -2.02 23.80
CA THR A 209 0.97 -1.15 24.84
C THR A 209 0.24 -1.90 25.95
N SER A 210 0.11 -3.23 25.82
CA SER A 210 -0.72 -4.07 26.71
C SER A 210 -2.16 -3.56 26.86
N GLN A 211 -2.68 -2.88 25.83
CA GLN A 211 -4.05 -2.33 25.82
C GLN A 211 -4.99 -3.24 25.04
N ARG A 212 -6.20 -3.44 25.58
CA ARG A 212 -7.26 -4.20 24.90
C ARG A 212 -7.80 -3.52 23.65
N GLY A 213 -7.75 -2.19 23.60
CA GLY A 213 -8.31 -1.40 22.51
C GLY A 213 -9.83 -1.48 22.43
N SER A 214 -10.42 -0.68 21.54
CA SER A 214 -11.86 -0.68 21.24
C SER A 214 -12.11 -0.13 19.84
N LEU A 215 -13.30 -0.39 19.30
CA LEU A 215 -13.68 0.19 18.00
C LEU A 215 -13.71 1.72 18.03
N ASP A 216 -14.18 2.36 19.11
CA ASP A 216 -14.20 3.82 19.21
C ASP A 216 -12.78 4.42 19.15
N GLN A 217 -11.83 3.86 19.91
CA GLN A 217 -10.42 4.25 19.86
C GLN A 217 -9.79 4.01 18.49
N TYR A 218 -10.21 2.92 17.83
CA TYR A 218 -9.78 2.60 16.47
C TYR A 218 -10.24 3.66 15.46
N LEU A 219 -11.53 4.02 15.50
CA LEU A 219 -12.12 5.02 14.61
C LEU A 219 -11.53 6.42 14.82
N ARG A 220 -11.28 6.81 16.07
CA ARG A 220 -10.59 8.08 16.41
C ARG A 220 -9.12 8.09 16.02
N ARG A 221 -8.57 6.93 15.66
CA ARG A 221 -7.16 6.72 15.37
C ARG A 221 -6.28 7.08 16.58
N ASP A 222 -6.80 6.89 17.79
CA ASP A 222 -6.08 7.21 19.03
C ASP A 222 -4.90 6.25 19.24
N PHE A 223 -5.05 5.00 18.76
CA PHE A 223 -3.96 4.02 18.71
C PHE A 223 -2.79 4.46 17.80
N LEU A 224 -3.01 5.42 16.89
CA LEU A 224 -1.96 6.03 16.08
C LEU A 224 -1.29 7.21 16.79
N ARG A 225 -1.91 7.73 17.86
CA ARG A 225 -1.55 9.01 18.49
C ARG A 225 -0.90 8.86 19.86
N SER A 226 -0.96 7.71 20.54
CA SER A 226 -0.44 7.65 21.91
C SER A 226 0.15 6.32 22.35
N SER A 227 1.39 6.40 22.88
CA SER A 227 1.57 6.22 24.33
C SER A 227 2.47 7.34 24.89
N SER A 228 1.89 8.52 25.08
CA SER A 228 2.55 9.68 25.71
C SER A 228 2.76 9.52 27.23
N LYS A 229 3.26 8.36 27.69
CA LYS A 229 3.83 8.19 29.05
C LYS A 229 5.34 8.01 29.03
N LEU A 230 5.91 7.59 27.91
CA LEU A 230 7.36 7.57 27.67
C LEU A 230 7.61 8.50 26.50
N LYS A 231 8.51 9.48 26.65
CA LYS A 231 9.00 10.24 25.50
C LYS A 231 9.66 9.21 24.56
N PRO A 232 9.11 8.90 23.38
CA PRO A 232 9.71 7.89 22.53
C PRO A 232 11.05 8.45 22.04
N VAL A 233 12.14 7.68 22.20
CA VAL A 233 13.49 8.10 21.82
C VAL A 233 13.89 7.31 20.57
N GLY A 234 14.24 8.01 19.49
CA GLY A 234 14.86 7.41 18.30
C GLY A 234 13.98 6.38 17.56
N ALA A 235 14.29 5.09 17.72
CA ALA A 235 13.70 3.99 16.95
C ALA A 235 12.18 3.83 17.18
N ASP A 236 11.70 4.09 18.40
CA ASP A 236 10.27 3.97 18.75
C ASP A 236 9.40 4.99 17.99
N LEU A 237 9.93 6.19 17.74
CA LEU A 237 9.25 7.21 16.94
C LEU A 237 9.10 6.76 15.48
N ARG A 238 10.17 6.21 14.89
CA ARG A 238 10.15 5.72 13.50
C ARG A 238 9.23 4.52 13.33
N LEU A 239 9.27 3.57 14.28
CA LEU A 239 8.37 2.41 14.30
C LEU A 239 6.91 2.84 14.42
N ASN A 240 6.61 3.77 15.33
CA ASN A 240 5.26 4.30 15.49
C ASN A 240 4.78 5.06 14.23
N GLU A 241 5.65 5.87 13.62
CA GLU A 241 5.35 6.56 12.37
C GLU A 241 5.10 5.55 11.22
N TYR A 242 5.90 4.50 11.13
CA TYR A 242 5.73 3.43 10.15
C TYR A 242 4.40 2.70 10.35
N MET A 243 4.09 2.20 11.55
CA MET A 243 2.81 1.51 11.85
C MET A 243 1.58 2.40 11.62
N THR A 244 1.75 3.70 11.83
CA THR A 244 0.70 4.70 11.56
C THR A 244 0.43 4.88 10.08
N ASN A 245 1.49 4.93 9.28
CA ASN A 245 1.39 5.24 7.86
C ASN A 245 1.31 3.99 6.97
N SER A 246 1.61 2.78 7.47
CA SER A 246 1.48 1.53 6.72
C SER A 246 0.10 0.88 6.92
N MET A 247 -0.25 0.00 5.99
CA MET A 247 -1.44 -0.87 6.03
C MET A 247 -0.94 -2.30 5.93
N LEU A 248 -0.65 -2.90 7.08
CA LEU A 248 -0.16 -4.27 7.16
C LEU A 248 -1.30 -5.21 7.54
N THR A 249 -1.33 -6.36 6.87
CA THR A 249 -2.18 -7.52 7.16
C THR A 249 -1.29 -8.75 7.20
N SER A 250 -1.73 -9.83 7.84
CA SER A 250 -0.94 -11.06 7.92
C SER A 250 -1.06 -11.89 6.64
N PHE A 251 -0.07 -12.75 6.39
CA PHE A 251 -0.16 -13.72 5.29
C PHE A 251 -1.35 -14.69 5.48
N ALA A 252 -1.71 -15.01 6.73
CA ALA A 252 -2.88 -15.83 7.02
C ALA A 252 -4.17 -15.18 6.49
N ASP A 253 -4.35 -13.87 6.71
CA ASP A 253 -5.52 -13.16 6.17
C ASP A 253 -5.52 -13.18 4.63
N VAL A 254 -4.36 -13.07 3.98
CA VAL A 254 -4.24 -13.16 2.51
C VAL A 254 -4.65 -14.55 2.02
N ALA A 255 -4.21 -15.61 2.71
CA ALA A 255 -4.59 -16.98 2.39
C ALA A 255 -6.11 -17.22 2.61
N ASP A 256 -6.68 -16.68 3.69
CA ASP A 256 -8.12 -16.73 3.97
C ASP A 256 -8.92 -16.04 2.86
N VAL A 257 -8.50 -14.84 2.44
CA VAL A 257 -9.12 -14.11 1.31
C VAL A 257 -9.05 -14.91 0.02
N ALA A 258 -7.88 -15.47 -0.32
CA ALA A 258 -7.73 -16.29 -1.53
C ALA A 258 -8.68 -17.48 -1.51
N THR A 259 -8.77 -18.18 -0.38
CA THR A 259 -9.66 -19.32 -0.17
C THR A 259 -11.14 -18.91 -0.28
N LEU A 260 -11.53 -17.78 0.31
CA LEU A 260 -12.89 -17.24 0.23
C LEU A 260 -13.29 -16.90 -1.21
N LEU A 261 -12.40 -16.26 -1.97
CA LEU A 261 -12.65 -15.91 -3.37
C LEU A 261 -12.74 -17.15 -4.27
N GLU A 262 -11.90 -18.16 -4.02
CA GLU A 262 -11.98 -19.45 -4.71
C GLU A 262 -13.33 -20.14 -4.43
N MET A 263 -13.76 -20.16 -3.17
CA MET A 263 -15.06 -20.72 -2.76
C MET A 263 -16.26 -19.93 -3.32
N ALA A 264 -16.11 -18.63 -3.57
CA ALA A 264 -17.14 -17.81 -4.21
C ALA A 264 -17.30 -18.14 -5.71
N GLY A 265 -16.31 -18.78 -6.34
CA GLY A 265 -16.36 -19.21 -7.73
C GLY A 265 -16.67 -18.05 -8.69
N PRO A 266 -17.71 -18.14 -9.54
CA PRO A 266 -18.10 -17.06 -10.44
C PRO A 266 -18.48 -15.74 -9.73
N LEU A 267 -18.94 -15.81 -8.48
CA LEU A 267 -19.37 -14.65 -7.69
C LEU A 267 -18.21 -13.84 -7.12
N GLN A 268 -16.96 -14.30 -7.26
CA GLN A 268 -15.78 -13.54 -6.81
C GLN A 268 -15.71 -12.12 -7.41
N LYS A 269 -16.29 -11.90 -8.61
CA LYS A 269 -16.38 -10.58 -9.25
C LYS A 269 -17.27 -9.58 -8.49
N GLN A 270 -18.14 -10.09 -7.63
CA GLN A 270 -19.00 -9.30 -6.76
C GLN A 270 -18.41 -9.14 -5.36
N ALA A 271 -17.25 -9.76 -5.10
CA ALA A 271 -16.52 -9.59 -3.85
C ALA A 271 -15.46 -8.50 -3.99
N SER A 272 -15.28 -7.70 -2.94
CA SER A 272 -14.21 -6.72 -2.85
C SER A 272 -13.48 -6.85 -1.52
N VAL A 273 -12.18 -6.55 -1.51
CA VAL A 273 -11.34 -6.63 -0.32
C VAL A 273 -11.04 -5.22 0.17
N ARG A 274 -11.24 -4.96 1.46
CA ARG A 274 -11.02 -3.64 2.07
C ARG A 274 -10.22 -3.74 3.35
N TYR A 275 -9.38 -2.74 3.57
CA TYR A 275 -8.64 -2.60 4.81
C TYR A 275 -9.53 -1.98 5.89
N PRO A 276 -9.48 -2.42 7.16
CA PRO A 276 -10.38 -1.93 8.21
C PRO A 276 -10.38 -0.41 8.43
N ARG A 277 -9.26 0.29 8.16
CA ARG A 277 -9.16 1.75 8.32
C ARG A 277 -9.93 2.55 7.26
N ASP A 278 -10.29 1.90 6.16
CA ASP A 278 -11.01 2.51 5.05
C ASP A 278 -12.51 2.19 5.11
N LEU A 279 -12.94 1.40 6.09
CA LEU A 279 -14.33 1.05 6.30
C LEU A 279 -15.07 2.18 7.03
N ALA A 280 -16.32 2.42 6.66
CA ALA A 280 -17.24 3.33 7.34
C ALA A 280 -18.51 2.59 7.79
N MET A 281 -19.21 3.12 8.80
CA MET A 281 -20.45 2.49 9.30
C MET A 281 -21.51 2.28 8.19
N ARG A 282 -21.66 3.24 7.28
CA ARG A 282 -22.58 3.14 6.13
C ARG A 282 -22.30 1.97 5.19
N ASP A 283 -21.05 1.49 5.15
CA ASP A 283 -20.65 0.36 4.31
C ASP A 283 -21.22 -0.96 4.86
N LEU A 284 -21.65 -0.99 6.12
CA LEU A 284 -22.24 -2.16 6.77
C LEU A 284 -23.77 -2.23 6.63
N ASP A 285 -24.41 -1.18 6.10
CA ASP A 285 -25.87 -1.09 6.03
C ASP A 285 -26.46 -1.82 4.81
N HIS A 286 -25.71 -1.94 3.71
CA HIS A 286 -26.26 -2.34 2.39
C HIS A 286 -25.58 -3.54 1.72
N ASP A 287 -24.42 -3.97 2.22
CA ASP A 287 -23.63 -5.04 1.62
C ASP A 287 -23.52 -6.26 2.53
N ASN A 288 -23.26 -7.41 1.92
CA ASN A 288 -22.84 -8.58 2.67
C ASN A 288 -21.38 -8.38 3.09
N TYR A 289 -21.00 -8.80 4.28
CA TYR A 289 -19.62 -8.61 4.75
C TYR A 289 -19.03 -9.85 5.42
N VAL A 290 -17.73 -10.05 5.19
CA VAL A 290 -16.90 -11.04 5.87
C VAL A 290 -15.81 -10.29 6.61
N LEU A 291 -15.82 -10.33 7.94
CA LEU A 291 -14.77 -9.73 8.76
C LEU A 291 -13.76 -10.82 9.15
N ILE A 292 -12.52 -10.66 8.69
CA ILE A 292 -11.42 -11.56 9.02
C ILE A 292 -10.66 -11.01 10.22
N GLY A 293 -10.27 -11.92 11.12
CA GLY A 293 -9.55 -11.61 12.34
C GLY A 293 -10.45 -11.47 13.56
N SER A 294 -9.87 -11.02 14.65
CA SER A 294 -10.53 -10.91 15.94
C SER A 294 -10.74 -9.46 16.35
N PRO A 295 -11.51 -9.12 17.40
CA PRO A 295 -11.64 -7.72 17.84
C PRO A 295 -10.29 -7.04 18.12
N GLY A 296 -9.26 -7.83 18.42
CA GLY A 296 -7.90 -7.37 18.63
C GLY A 296 -7.11 -7.02 17.37
N SER A 297 -7.55 -7.43 16.18
CA SER A 297 -6.92 -7.11 14.89
C SER A 297 -7.88 -6.48 13.89
N ASN A 298 -9.18 -6.71 14.04
CA ASN A 298 -10.28 -6.12 13.28
C ASN A 298 -11.40 -5.68 14.25
N PRO A 299 -11.34 -4.45 14.78
CA PRO A 299 -12.29 -3.96 15.79
C PRO A 299 -13.74 -3.90 15.33
N TRP A 300 -14.01 -3.92 14.03
CA TRP A 300 -15.38 -3.93 13.49
C TRP A 300 -16.16 -5.17 13.90
N VAL A 301 -15.47 -6.28 14.20
CA VAL A 301 -16.07 -7.50 14.74
C VAL A 301 -16.80 -7.23 16.06
N SER A 302 -16.38 -6.22 16.85
CA SER A 302 -17.00 -5.88 18.14
C SER A 302 -18.48 -5.51 18.05
N ILE A 303 -18.94 -4.94 16.92
CA ILE A 303 -20.35 -4.59 16.70
C ILE A 303 -21.24 -5.84 16.71
N PHE A 304 -20.70 -6.96 16.21
CA PHE A 304 -21.44 -8.19 16.01
C PHE A 304 -21.21 -9.24 17.08
N GLN A 305 -20.23 -9.03 17.98
CA GLN A 305 -19.90 -10.03 19.01
C GLN A 305 -21.11 -10.44 19.85
N ASN A 306 -22.03 -9.52 20.14
CA ASN A 306 -23.24 -9.84 20.90
C ASN A 306 -24.22 -10.75 20.16
N LYS A 307 -24.08 -10.89 18.84
CA LYS A 307 -24.90 -11.76 17.97
C LYS A 307 -24.22 -13.09 17.65
N LEU A 308 -22.95 -13.29 18.05
CA LEU A 308 -22.20 -14.51 17.78
C LEU A 308 -22.33 -15.52 18.93
N ASN A 309 -22.52 -16.79 18.57
CA ASN A 309 -22.52 -17.89 19.54
C ASN A 309 -21.14 -18.09 20.17
N PHE A 310 -20.07 -17.89 19.40
CA PHE A 310 -18.69 -18.02 19.88
C PHE A 310 -18.00 -16.66 19.89
N ARG A 311 -17.32 -16.35 20.99
CA ARG A 311 -16.54 -15.11 21.13
C ARG A 311 -15.10 -15.44 21.49
N GLU A 312 -14.16 -14.79 20.82
CA GLU A 312 -12.77 -14.83 21.26
C GLU A 312 -12.65 -14.09 22.61
N SER A 313 -11.94 -14.72 23.55
CA SER A 313 -11.57 -14.18 24.84
C SER A 313 -10.05 -14.22 24.98
N GLU A 314 -9.48 -13.13 25.48
CA GLU A 314 -8.06 -12.97 25.78
C GLU A 314 -7.95 -12.35 27.18
N GLY A 315 -7.14 -12.95 28.06
CA GLY A 315 -6.93 -12.45 29.41
C GLY A 315 -6.12 -11.15 29.42
N ILE A 316 -4.79 -11.30 29.36
CA ILE A 316 -3.80 -10.23 29.22
C ILE A 316 -3.33 -10.21 27.77
N VAL A 317 -3.47 -9.05 27.13
CA VAL A 317 -3.10 -8.86 25.73
C VAL A 317 -1.63 -9.20 25.51
N GLY A 318 -1.36 -10.07 24.54
CA GLY A 318 0.00 -10.48 24.16
C GLY A 318 0.67 -11.50 25.11
N ASN A 319 0.06 -11.81 26.26
CA ASN A 319 0.62 -12.74 27.25
C ASN A 319 -0.28 -13.96 27.52
N SER A 320 -1.60 -13.84 27.34
CA SER A 320 -2.54 -14.93 27.57
C SER A 320 -2.87 -15.67 26.27
N ALA A 321 -3.08 -16.98 26.38
CA ALA A 321 -3.66 -17.75 25.29
C ALA A 321 -5.06 -17.22 24.95
N LYS A 322 -5.36 -17.20 23.65
CA LYS A 322 -6.69 -16.87 23.14
C LYS A 322 -7.58 -18.10 23.21
N ALA A 323 -8.82 -17.93 23.61
CA ALA A 323 -9.83 -18.99 23.69
C ALA A 323 -11.13 -18.56 23.02
N PHE A 324 -11.90 -19.51 22.48
CA PHE A 324 -13.26 -19.26 22.04
C PHE A 324 -14.24 -19.70 23.11
N VAL A 325 -15.06 -18.77 23.59
CA VAL A 325 -16.11 -19.01 24.58
C VAL A 325 -17.43 -19.18 23.86
N ASN A 326 -18.08 -20.33 24.03
CA ASN A 326 -19.46 -20.53 23.61
C ASN A 326 -20.39 -19.81 24.58
N THR A 327 -21.10 -18.81 24.09
CA THR A 327 -22.01 -17.97 24.87
C THR A 327 -23.41 -18.58 25.02
N ASN A 328 -23.78 -19.51 24.13
CA ASN A 328 -25.06 -20.22 24.14
C ASN A 328 -24.81 -21.73 23.98
N PRO A 329 -24.23 -22.41 24.99
CA PRO A 329 -24.02 -23.85 24.93
C PRO A 329 -25.36 -24.58 24.88
N LEU A 330 -25.53 -25.42 23.86
CA LEU A 330 -26.66 -26.36 23.82
C LEU A 330 -26.38 -27.51 24.81
N PRO A 331 -27.41 -28.07 25.45
CA PRO A 331 -27.26 -29.28 26.25
C PRO A 331 -26.62 -30.38 25.39
N GLY A 332 -25.55 -30.98 25.90
CA GLY A 332 -24.89 -32.14 25.30
C GLY A 332 -25.63 -33.43 25.60
#